data_AF-A0A147BM68-F1
#
_entry.id   AF-A0A147BM68-F1
#
_cell.length_a   1.000
_cell.length_b   1.000
_cell.length_c   1.000
_cell.angle_alpha   90.00
_cell.angle_beta   90.00
_cell.angle_gamma   90.00
#
_symmetry.space_group_name_H-M   'P 1'
#
loop_
_entity.id
_entity.type
_entity.pdbx_description
1 polymer ?
#
loop_
_entity_poly.entity_id
_entity_poly.type
_entity_poly.pdbx_seq_one_letter_code
_entity_poly.pdbx_strand_id
1 'polypeptide(L)' 'NIIGQRDGHLSMHCHDCGCKPEFNSCILIRKHRDKTVREIVEAALIKSYGDRCVSVASIDLGDKETQFLRALAWHEIG' A
#
# COMPACT_ATOMS: atom_id res chain seq x y z
N ASN A 1 -18.55 -1.10 -8.59
CA ASN A 1 -17.58 0.01 -8.69
C ASN A 1 -17.20 0.20 -10.16
N ILE A 2 -17.91 1.08 -10.89
CA ILE A 2 -17.81 1.26 -12.38
C ILE A 2 -16.90 2.44 -12.76
N ILE A 3 -16.42 3.18 -11.76
CA ILE A 3 -15.57 4.37 -11.91
C ILE A 3 -14.29 4.04 -11.16
N GLY A 4 -13.12 4.17 -11.79
CA GLY A 4 -11.80 3.78 -11.27
C GLY A 4 -11.34 4.52 -10.00
N GLN A 5 -12.20 4.65 -9.01
CA GLN A 5 -11.97 5.23 -7.70
C GLN A 5 -11.29 4.19 -6.82
N ARG A 6 -10.13 4.57 -6.28
CA ARG A 6 -9.38 3.81 -5.28
C ARG A 6 -10.16 3.86 -3.96
N ASP A 7 -11.12 2.97 -3.80
CA ASP A 7 -11.88 2.83 -2.56
C ASP A 7 -11.20 1.87 -1.57
N GLY A 8 -10.09 1.21 -1.97
CA GLY A 8 -9.39 0.24 -1.13
C GLY A 8 -10.18 -1.06 -0.92
N HIS A 9 -11.30 -1.25 -1.63
CA HIS A 9 -12.21 -2.37 -1.44
C HIS A 9 -12.08 -3.39 -2.58
N LEU A 10 -10.89 -4.01 -2.67
CA LEU A 10 -10.61 -5.05 -3.66
C LEU A 10 -11.68 -6.16 -3.67
N SER A 11 -12.19 -6.54 -2.50
CA SER A 11 -13.27 -7.53 -2.39
C SER A 11 -14.57 -7.10 -3.07
N MET A 12 -14.99 -5.84 -2.94
CA MET A 12 -16.19 -5.32 -3.59
C MET A 12 -15.98 -5.18 -5.10
N HIS A 13 -14.80 -4.72 -5.53
CA HIS A 13 -14.45 -4.66 -6.94
C HIS A 13 -14.54 -6.05 -7.60
N CYS A 14 -13.90 -7.06 -6.99
CA CYS A 14 -13.93 -8.43 -7.51
C CYS A 14 -15.36 -9.02 -7.52
N HIS A 15 -16.19 -8.68 -6.53
CA HIS A 15 -17.59 -9.07 -6.51
C HIS A 15 -18.38 -8.47 -7.69
N ASP A 16 -18.28 -7.15 -7.90
CA ASP A 16 -19.04 -6.43 -8.93
C ASP A 16 -18.54 -6.72 -10.35
N CYS A 17 -17.22 -6.82 -10.53
CA CYS A 17 -16.58 -7.05 -11.82
C CYS A 17 -16.62 -8.52 -12.24
N GLY A 18 -16.72 -9.44 -11.27
CA GLY A 18 -16.57 -10.89 -11.49
C GLY A 18 -15.12 -11.34 -11.71
N CYS A 19 -14.15 -10.42 -11.61
CA CYS A 19 -12.73 -10.75 -11.65
C CYS A 19 -12.29 -11.42 -10.34
N LYS A 20 -11.18 -12.17 -10.38
CA LYS A 20 -10.58 -12.79 -9.19
C LYS A 20 -9.29 -12.06 -8.82
N PRO A 21 -9.04 -11.83 -7.53
CA PRO A 21 -7.76 -11.28 -7.11
C PRO A 21 -6.66 -12.33 -7.33
N GLU A 22 -5.61 -11.97 -8.06
CA GLU A 22 -4.46 -12.85 -8.28
C GLU A 22 -3.45 -12.68 -7.15
N PHE A 23 -3.66 -13.42 -6.06
CA PHE A 23 -2.77 -13.37 -4.91
C PHE A 23 -1.51 -14.22 -5.08
N ASN A 24 -1.48 -15.21 -5.98
CA ASN A 24 -0.33 -16.11 -6.11
C ASN A 24 0.88 -15.40 -6.73
N SER A 25 0.64 -14.32 -7.50
CA SER A 25 1.70 -13.47 -8.04
C SER A 25 2.03 -12.28 -7.16
N CYS A 26 1.40 -12.12 -5.99
CA CYS A 26 1.70 -11.03 -5.08
C CYS A 26 2.97 -11.31 -4.26
N ILE A 27 3.78 -10.28 -4.08
CA ILE A 27 4.95 -10.33 -3.19
C ILE A 27 4.59 -9.61 -1.90
N LEU A 28 4.83 -10.27 -0.76
CA LEU A 28 4.69 -9.63 0.55
C LEU A 28 5.87 -8.67 0.76
N ILE A 29 5.61 -7.36 0.63
CA ILE A 29 6.66 -6.34 0.71
C ILE A 29 7.28 -6.25 2.11
N ARG A 30 6.47 -6.40 3.17
CA ARG A 30 6.97 -6.41 4.55
C ARG A 30 6.03 -7.12 5.52
N LYS A 31 6.60 -7.86 6.47
CA LYS A 31 5.88 -8.48 7.59
C LYS A 31 6.45 -7.94 8.90
N HIS A 32 5.58 -7.44 9.77
CA HIS A 32 5.97 -6.98 11.10
C HIS A 32 4.86 -7.32 12.11
N ARG A 33 5.24 -7.65 13.35
CA ARG A 33 4.27 -8.04 14.40
C ARG A 33 3.50 -6.83 14.94
N ASP A 34 4.17 -5.68 15.03
CA ASP A 34 3.56 -4.42 15.44
C ASP A 34 2.69 -3.85 14.32
N LYS A 35 1.44 -3.50 14.65
CA LYS A 35 0.45 -2.93 13.72
C LYS A 35 0.89 -1.56 13.22
N THR A 36 1.29 -0.66 14.11
CA THR A 36 1.68 0.71 13.80
C THR A 36 2.85 0.73 12.82
N VAL A 37 3.84 -0.14 13.02
CA VAL A 37 4.98 -0.27 12.09
C VAL A 37 4.51 -0.71 10.70
N ARG A 38 3.56 -1.66 10.60
CA ARG A 38 3.01 -2.07 9.29
C ARG A 38 2.29 -0.92 8.60
N GLU A 39 1.45 -0.18 9.33
CA GLU A 39 0.69 0.94 8.78
C GLU A 39 1.60 2.07 8.28
N ILE A 40 2.68 2.40 9.01
CA ILE A 40 3.69 3.37 8.59
C ILE A 40 4.39 2.91 7.30
N VAL A 41 4.79 1.64 7.24
CA VAL A 41 5.46 1.08 6.06
C VAL A 41 4.54 1.06 4.85
N GLU A 42 3.29 0.65 5.05
CA GLU A 42 2.26 0.62 4.02
C GLU A 42 2.00 2.03 3.46
N ALA A 43 1.79 3.02 4.33
CA ALA A 43 1.58 4.40 3.93
C ALA A 43 2.77 4.97 3.13
N ALA A 44 4.00 4.70 3.60
CA ALA A 44 5.21 5.14 2.90
C ALA A 44 5.37 4.52 1.50
N LEU A 45 5.06 3.22 1.36
CA LEU A 45 5.10 2.51 0.08
C LEU A 45 3.98 2.97 -0.86
N ILE A 46 2.73 3.03 -0.39
CA ILE A 46 1.61 3.51 -1.21
C ILE A 46 1.92 4.92 -1.75
N LYS A 47 2.43 5.81 -0.90
CA LYS A 47 2.83 7.17 -1.30
C LYS A 47 4.01 7.17 -2.28
N SER A 48 4.93 6.20 -2.23
CA SER A 48 6.05 6.11 -3.18
C SER A 48 5.64 5.53 -4.55
N TYR A 49 4.68 4.60 -4.58
CA TYR A 49 4.12 4.06 -5.83
C TYR A 49 3.16 5.04 -6.52
N GLY A 50 2.56 5.95 -5.74
CA GLY A 50 1.66 6.99 -6.23
C GLY A 50 0.50 6.38 -6.99
N ASP A 51 0.29 6.81 -8.23
CA ASP A 51 -0.87 6.37 -9.00
C ASP A 51 -0.86 4.91 -9.46
N ARG A 52 0.28 4.24 -9.31
CA ARG A 52 0.44 2.83 -9.64
C ARG A 52 -0.06 1.91 -8.53
N CYS A 53 -0.35 2.45 -7.34
CA CYS A 53 -0.92 1.68 -6.25
C CYS A 53 -2.43 1.86 -6.19
N VAL A 54 -3.18 0.75 -6.20
CA VAL A 54 -4.64 0.76 -6.04
C VAL A 54 -5.07 0.84 -4.58
N SER A 55 -4.16 0.57 -3.65
CA SER A 55 -4.42 0.59 -2.21
C SER A 55 -4.50 2.00 -1.66
N VAL A 56 -5.24 2.16 -0.57
CA VAL A 56 -5.34 3.38 0.22
C VAL A 56 -4.78 3.09 1.60
N ALA A 57 -3.90 3.96 2.10
CA ALA A 57 -3.28 3.77 3.40
C ALA A 57 -4.26 4.03 4.54
N SER A 58 -4.15 3.24 5.62
CA SER A 58 -4.96 3.44 6.85
C SER A 58 -4.57 4.69 7.64
N ILE A 59 -3.36 5.20 7.42
CA ILE A 59 -2.84 6.43 8.00
C ILE A 59 -2.24 7.30 6.89
N ASP A 60 -2.27 8.62 7.08
CA ASP A 60 -1.57 9.55 6.21
C ASP A 60 -0.20 9.90 6.81
N LEU A 61 0.80 10.10 5.94
CA LEU A 61 2.13 10.52 6.34
C LEU A 61 2.40 11.91 5.78
N GLY A 62 2.80 12.83 6.64
CA GLY A 62 3.28 14.14 6.24
C GLY A 62 4.56 14.05 5.41
N ASP A 63 4.89 15.15 4.72
CA ASP A 63 6.06 15.17 3.84
C ASP A 63 7.37 15.01 4.61
N LYS A 64 7.46 15.58 5.82
CA LYS A 64 8.63 15.43 6.70
C LYS A 64 8.78 13.99 7.21
N GLU A 65 7.69 13.33 7.57
CA GLU A 65 7.70 11.92 7.99
C GLU A 65 8.13 11.01 6.84
N THR A 66 7.58 11.27 5.65
CA THR A 66 7.95 10.55 4.42
C THR A 66 9.44 10.75 4.10
N GLN A 67 9.94 11.98 4.20
CA GLN A 67 11.33 12.31 3.96
C GLN A 67 12.26 11.64 4.98
N PHE A 68 11.89 11.65 6.27
CA PHE A 68 12.63 10.99 7.34
C PHE A 68 12.74 9.48 7.10
N LEU A 69 11.63 8.82 6.76
CA LEU A 69 11.61 7.38 6.48
C LEU A 69 12.48 7.02 5.26
N ARG A 70 12.45 7.85 4.20
CA ARG A 70 13.31 7.67 3.02
C ARG A 70 14.80 7.87 3.34
N ALA A 71 15.12 8.83 4.20
CA ALA A 71 16.50 9.14 4.58
C ALA A 71 17.12 8.06 5.47
N LEU A 72 16.33 7.38 6.31
CA LEU A 72 16.82 6.36 7.23
C LEU A 72 16.84 4.93 6.65
N ALA A 73 15.99 4.60 5.69
CA ALA A 73 15.90 3.22 5.21
C ALA A 73 15.28 3.11 3.81
N TRP A 74 16.14 3.16 2.78
CA TRP A 74 16.10 2.26 1.60
C TRP A 74 17.46 2.14 0.91
N HIS A 75 18.57 2.32 1.62
CA HIS A 75 19.91 2.12 1.04
C HIS A 75 20.46 0.68 1.17
N GLU A 76 19.76 -0.21 1.91
CA GLU A 76 20.19 -1.60 2.10
C GLU A 76 18.99 -2.54 2.27
N ILE A 77 18.24 -2.85 1.21
CA ILE A 77 17.45 -4.10 1.13
C ILE A 77 17.42 -4.55 -0.34
N GLY A 78 18.55 -5.08 -0.80
CA GLY A 78 18.62 -6.06 -1.88
C GLY A 78 18.73 -7.45 -1.27
#